data_AF-A0A4Y2KCG5-F1
#
_entry.id   AF-A0A4Y2KCG5-F1
#
_cell.length_a   1.000
_cell.length_b   1.000
_cell.length_c   1.000
_cell.angle_alpha   90.00
_cell.angle_beta   90.00
_cell.angle_gamma   90.00
#
_symmetry.space_group_name_H-M   'P 1'
#
loop_
_entity.id
_entity.type
_entity.pdbx_description
1 polymer ?
#
loop_
_entity_poly.entity_id
_entity_poly.type
_entity_poly.pdbx_seq_one_letter_code
_entity_poly.pdbx_strand_id
1 'polypeptide(L)'
;MAFLAKHRKEELIALADDMGIETSSNDKKIDICKKVKDSPDFEEEFVRGCLEEIVRQREELKAQAEAVELKAQAEAAELKRTEALRQEREFELEKMRISNAAKVNSVASTRSENSKNRLSLKNLMQKFDSQVSDISMYLALFERQARTAGIEETEWVPQLISLLPLDLAQIIIKEQEEKMQDYLNVKEVLLDRFKMKPETFRLKFTRHQKKTGALWRELVFELRNYLDGWLDGLEVRDFENLKNLMISDQIKRRVAGEVKEHFLDEWGKLVDPLVLAGKIDEYESVRSSRKLHNVRMPERKPWEKVKLPSPRKKN
;
A
#
# COMPACT_ATOMS: atom_id res chain seq x y z
N MET A 1 -44.68 30.92 -36.90
CA MET A 1 -43.45 30.54 -37.66
C MET A 1 -42.14 31.02 -37.01
N ALA A 2 -42.12 32.16 -36.31
CA ALA A 2 -40.89 32.89 -36.01
C ALA A 2 -40.04 32.36 -34.83
N PHE A 3 -40.60 31.60 -33.88
CA PHE A 3 -39.84 31.21 -32.67
C PHE A 3 -39.01 29.94 -32.87
N LEU A 4 -39.56 28.86 -33.45
CA LEU A 4 -38.80 27.63 -33.77
C LEU A 4 -37.56 27.88 -34.64
N ALA A 5 -37.63 28.87 -35.53
CA ALA A 5 -36.52 29.24 -36.40
C ALA A 5 -35.30 29.82 -35.63
N LYS A 6 -35.46 30.25 -34.37
CA LYS A 6 -34.39 30.81 -33.55
C LYS A 6 -33.52 29.74 -32.89
N HIS A 7 -34.04 28.53 -32.70
CA HIS A 7 -33.35 27.44 -32.01
C HIS A 7 -32.40 26.68 -32.94
N ARG A 8 -31.34 26.08 -32.40
CA ARG A 8 -30.37 25.30 -33.19
C ARG A 8 -31.01 24.02 -33.73
N LYS A 9 -30.46 23.48 -34.83
CA LYS A 9 -30.96 22.23 -35.42
C LYS A 9 -30.94 21.10 -34.39
N GLU A 10 -29.90 21.01 -33.57
CA GLU A 10 -29.80 20.02 -32.49
C GLU A 10 -30.94 20.14 -31.45
N GLU A 11 -31.32 21.37 -31.08
CA GLU A 11 -32.38 21.63 -30.09
C GLU A 11 -33.75 21.24 -30.65
N LEU A 12 -33.96 21.43 -31.96
CA LEU A 12 -35.19 21.05 -32.65
C LEU A 12 -35.28 19.54 -32.90
N ILE A 13 -34.14 18.84 -33.01
CA ILE A 13 -34.09 17.37 -33.08
C ILE A 13 -34.44 16.80 -31.70
N ALA A 14 -33.81 17.29 -30.63
CA ALA A 14 -34.12 16.86 -29.26
C ALA A 14 -35.61 17.09 -28.91
N LEU A 15 -36.15 18.24 -29.30
CA LEU A 15 -37.58 18.52 -29.16
C LEU A 15 -38.44 17.52 -29.94
N ALA A 16 -38.07 17.20 -31.18
CA ALA A 16 -38.82 16.26 -32.00
C ALA A 16 -38.77 14.84 -31.41
N ASP A 17 -37.62 14.43 -30.87
CA ASP A 17 -37.45 13.16 -30.16
C ASP A 17 -38.33 13.12 -28.89
N ASP A 18 -38.36 14.19 -28.09
CA ASP A 18 -39.23 14.31 -26.90
C ASP A 18 -40.73 14.26 -27.25
N MET A 19 -41.09 14.76 -28.44
CA MET A 19 -42.46 14.70 -28.98
C MET A 19 -42.75 13.39 -29.74
N GLY A 20 -41.80 12.45 -29.82
CA GLY A 20 -41.97 11.17 -30.53
C GLY A 20 -42.04 11.29 -32.06
N ILE A 21 -41.52 12.38 -32.62
CA ILE A 21 -41.50 12.66 -34.07
C ILE A 21 -40.21 12.13 -34.67
N GLU A 22 -40.30 11.22 -35.64
CA GLU A 22 -39.13 10.70 -36.35
C GLU A 22 -38.43 11.79 -37.17
N THR A 23 -37.25 12.20 -36.69
CA THR A 23 -36.35 13.11 -37.39
C THR A 23 -35.01 12.45 -37.68
N SER A 24 -34.45 12.76 -38.85
CA SER A 24 -33.13 12.29 -39.23
C SER A 24 -32.10 13.40 -39.03
N SER A 25 -30.87 13.04 -38.68
CA SER A 25 -29.73 13.97 -38.66
C SER A 25 -29.51 14.64 -40.04
N ASN A 26 -29.99 14.05 -41.13
CA ASN A 26 -29.94 14.64 -42.48
C ASN A 26 -31.08 15.63 -42.80
N ASP A 27 -32.14 15.69 -41.99
CA ASP A 27 -33.28 16.59 -42.24
C ASP A 27 -32.83 18.05 -42.15
N LYS A 28 -33.32 18.93 -43.04
CA LYS A 28 -33.01 20.36 -42.91
C LYS A 28 -33.78 20.92 -41.71
N LYS A 29 -33.20 21.92 -41.05
CA LYS A 29 -33.81 22.63 -39.92
C LYS A 29 -35.26 23.08 -40.22
N ILE A 30 -35.50 23.51 -41.46
CA ILE A 30 -36.82 23.96 -41.94
C ILE A 30 -37.81 22.79 -42.00
N ASP A 31 -37.37 21.61 -42.42
CA ASP A 31 -38.21 20.41 -42.54
C ASP A 31 -38.59 19.88 -41.15
N ILE A 32 -37.66 19.92 -40.19
CA ILE A 32 -37.91 19.58 -38.77
C ILE A 32 -38.92 20.57 -38.17
N CYS A 33 -38.73 21.87 -38.38
CA CYS A 33 -39.68 22.90 -37.92
C CYS A 33 -41.08 22.74 -38.54
N LYS A 34 -41.18 22.09 -39.70
CA LYS A 34 -42.45 21.80 -40.36
C LYS A 34 -43.10 20.57 -39.75
N LYS A 35 -42.37 19.46 -39.61
CA LYS A 35 -42.83 18.23 -38.92
C LYS A 35 -43.36 18.50 -37.51
N VAL A 36 -42.65 19.34 -36.73
CA VAL A 36 -43.07 19.72 -35.38
C VAL A 36 -44.39 20.49 -35.37
N LYS A 37 -44.63 21.37 -36.34
CA LYS A 37 -45.88 22.15 -36.45
C LYS A 37 -47.05 21.34 -36.99
N ASP A 38 -46.77 20.42 -37.90
CA ASP A 38 -47.78 19.56 -38.53
C ASP A 38 -48.18 18.39 -37.60
N SER A 39 -47.56 18.29 -36.42
CA SER A 39 -47.90 17.31 -35.38
C SER A 39 -49.28 17.59 -34.77
N PRO A 40 -50.11 16.56 -34.55
CA PRO A 40 -51.42 16.72 -33.90
C PRO A 40 -51.32 17.23 -32.46
N ASP A 41 -50.18 17.02 -31.80
CA ASP A 41 -49.92 17.39 -30.41
C ASP A 41 -49.18 18.73 -30.27
N PHE A 42 -49.21 19.57 -31.31
CA PHE A 42 -48.53 20.87 -31.29
C PHE A 42 -49.29 21.90 -30.42
N GLU A 43 -48.74 22.19 -29.24
CA GLU A 43 -49.15 23.33 -28.40
C GLU A 43 -48.01 24.34 -28.26
N GLU A 44 -48.25 25.61 -28.63
CA GLU A 44 -47.19 26.62 -28.73
C GLU A 44 -46.49 26.93 -27.40
N GLU A 45 -47.23 27.00 -26.28
CA GLU A 45 -46.64 27.26 -24.96
C GLU A 45 -45.88 26.05 -24.42
N PHE A 46 -46.41 24.84 -24.65
CA PHE A 46 -45.75 23.60 -24.28
C PHE A 46 -44.42 23.42 -25.02
N VAL A 47 -44.45 23.57 -26.36
CA VAL A 47 -43.25 23.46 -27.21
C VAL A 47 -42.19 24.52 -26.86
N ARG A 48 -42.63 25.72 -26.47
CA ARG A 48 -41.73 26.78 -25.98
C ARG A 48 -41.06 26.37 -24.66
N GLY A 49 -41.82 25.84 -23.70
CA GLY A 49 -41.29 25.34 -22.43
C GLY A 49 -40.30 24.19 -22.62
N CYS A 50 -40.59 23.23 -23.50
CA CYS A 50 -39.67 22.14 -23.84
C CYS A 50 -38.36 22.67 -24.44
N LEU A 51 -38.44 23.65 -25.36
CA LEU A 51 -37.26 24.26 -25.96
C LEU A 51 -36.42 25.05 -24.95
N GLU A 52 -37.05 25.75 -24.02
CA GLU A 52 -36.36 26.47 -22.94
C GLU A 52 -35.60 25.50 -22.03
N GLU A 53 -36.21 24.36 -21.69
CA GLU A 53 -35.57 23.31 -20.89
C GLU A 53 -34.40 22.64 -21.62
N ILE A 54 -34.57 22.31 -22.92
CA ILE A 54 -33.51 21.73 -23.76
C ILE A 54 -32.32 22.70 -23.88
N VAL A 55 -32.58 23.99 -24.07
CA VAL A 55 -31.54 25.02 -24.12
C VAL A 55 -30.81 25.11 -22.77
N ARG A 56 -31.55 25.10 -21.66
CA ARG A 56 -30.98 25.15 -20.30
C ARG A 56 -30.09 23.94 -20.01
N GLN A 57 -30.54 22.73 -20.30
CA GLN A 57 -29.77 21.50 -20.09
C GLN A 57 -28.50 21.48 -20.93
N ARG A 58 -28.57 21.97 -22.16
CA ARG A 58 -27.39 22.10 -23.02
C ARG A 58 -26.38 23.10 -22.45
N GLU A 59 -26.84 24.25 -21.98
CA GLU A 59 -25.97 25.25 -21.37
C GLU A 59 -25.29 24.71 -20.10
N GLU A 60 -26.01 23.94 -19.29
CA GLU A 60 -25.48 23.28 -18.10
C GLU A 60 -24.43 22.20 -18.46
N LEU A 61 -24.71 21.34 -19.43
CA LEU A 61 -23.74 20.34 -19.94
C LEU A 61 -22.50 21.01 -20.53
N LYS A 62 -22.66 22.12 -21.24
CA LYS A 62 -21.53 22.89 -21.79
C LYS A 62 -20.68 23.50 -20.67
N ALA A 63 -21.32 24.11 -19.67
CA ALA A 63 -20.64 24.66 -18.50
C ALA A 63 -19.91 23.57 -17.70
N GLN A 64 -20.51 22.39 -17.56
CA GLN A 64 -19.89 21.25 -16.88
C GLN A 64 -18.67 20.72 -17.66
N ALA A 65 -18.76 20.62 -18.99
CA ALA A 65 -17.64 20.22 -19.84
C ALA A 65 -16.48 21.24 -19.77
N GLU A 66 -16.78 22.53 -19.84
CA GLU A 66 -15.78 23.61 -19.71
C GLU A 66 -15.12 23.59 -18.32
N ALA A 67 -15.87 23.33 -17.25
CA ALA A 67 -15.33 23.23 -15.89
C ALA A 67 -14.41 22.01 -15.71
N VAL A 68 -14.75 20.86 -16.32
CA VAL A 68 -13.89 19.67 -16.33
C VAL A 68 -12.60 19.92 -17.11
N GLU A 69 -12.69 20.58 -18.27
CA GLU A 69 -11.52 20.92 -19.08
C GLU A 69 -10.59 21.91 -18.35
N LEU A 70 -11.15 22.96 -17.75
CA LEU A 70 -10.37 23.92 -16.95
C LEU A 70 -9.68 23.25 -15.75
N LYS A 71 -10.38 22.31 -15.07
CA LYS A 71 -9.80 21.57 -13.96
C LYS A 71 -8.66 20.65 -14.42
N ALA A 72 -8.82 19.96 -15.55
CA ALA A 72 -7.77 19.12 -16.13
C ALA A 72 -6.55 19.95 -16.58
N GLN A 73 -6.78 21.13 -17.16
CA GLN A 73 -5.70 22.06 -17.53
C GLN A 73 -4.96 22.60 -16.29
N ALA A 74 -5.68 22.92 -15.21
CA ALA A 74 -5.07 23.37 -13.96
C ALA A 74 -4.21 22.26 -13.31
N GLU A 75 -4.71 21.03 -13.26
CA GLU A 75 -3.96 19.87 -12.72
C GLU A 75 -2.72 19.56 -13.57
N ALA A 76 -2.83 19.61 -14.91
CA ALA A 76 -1.69 19.44 -15.80
C ALA A 76 -0.65 20.56 -15.65
N ALA A 77 -1.08 21.81 -15.43
CA ALA A 77 -0.19 22.93 -15.16
C ALA A 77 0.51 22.80 -13.79
N GLU A 78 -0.20 22.31 -12.77
CA GLU A 78 0.38 22.03 -11.45
C GLU A 78 1.41 20.90 -11.54
N LEU A 79 1.10 19.80 -12.23
CA LEU A 79 2.04 18.70 -12.47
C LEU A 79 3.33 19.22 -13.14
N LYS A 80 3.19 19.99 -14.23
CA LYS A 80 4.34 20.61 -14.91
C LYS A 80 5.15 21.54 -14.01
N ARG A 81 4.50 22.32 -13.13
CA ARG A 81 5.21 23.15 -12.14
C ARG A 81 5.97 22.30 -11.12
N THR A 82 5.38 21.20 -10.65
CA THR A 82 6.05 20.29 -9.70
C THR A 82 7.23 19.56 -10.34
N GLU A 83 7.10 19.14 -11.60
CA GLU A 83 8.18 18.54 -12.38
C GLU A 83 9.30 19.54 -12.67
N ALA A 84 8.97 20.78 -13.05
CA ALA A 84 9.95 21.84 -13.24
C ALA A 84 10.71 22.16 -11.95
N LEU A 85 10.02 22.23 -10.80
CA LEU A 85 10.66 22.46 -9.50
C LEU A 85 11.57 21.28 -9.10
N ARG A 86 11.19 20.05 -9.49
CA ARG A 86 12.04 18.86 -9.29
C ARG A 86 13.28 18.92 -10.18
N GLN A 87 13.13 19.27 -11.46
CA GLN A 87 14.24 19.44 -12.40
C GLN A 87 15.17 20.58 -11.97
N GLU A 88 14.63 21.70 -11.46
CA GLU A 88 15.43 22.81 -10.93
C GLU A 88 16.23 22.38 -9.70
N ARG A 89 15.63 21.63 -8.77
CA ARG A 89 16.36 21.04 -7.64
C ARG A 89 17.43 20.05 -8.08
N GLU A 90 17.16 19.22 -9.09
CA GLU A 90 18.15 18.30 -9.66
C GLU A 90 19.31 19.06 -10.32
N PHE A 91 19.01 20.14 -11.04
CA PHE A 91 20.01 21.02 -11.65
C PHE A 91 20.82 21.79 -10.61
N GLU A 92 20.21 22.29 -9.53
CA GLU A 92 20.93 22.89 -8.40
C GLU A 92 21.86 21.89 -7.72
N LEU A 93 21.38 20.66 -7.47
CA LEU A 93 22.21 19.59 -6.91
C LEU A 93 23.39 19.25 -7.83
N GLU A 94 23.16 19.21 -9.15
CA GLU A 94 24.22 18.97 -10.13
C GLU A 94 25.21 20.14 -10.23
N LYS A 95 24.74 21.38 -10.15
CA LYS A 95 25.60 22.58 -10.08
C LYS A 95 26.42 22.59 -8.79
N MET A 96 25.85 22.17 -7.66
CA MET A 96 26.57 22.01 -6.41
C MET A 96 27.59 20.86 -6.47
N ARG A 97 27.29 19.76 -7.18
CA ARG A 97 28.24 18.68 -7.47
C ARG A 97 29.40 19.17 -8.32
N ILE A 98 29.13 19.89 -9.42
CA ILE A 98 30.16 20.42 -10.31
C ILE A 98 30.98 21.52 -9.61
N SER A 99 30.36 22.38 -8.80
CA SER A 99 31.07 23.39 -8.00
C SER A 99 31.95 22.75 -6.94
N ASN A 100 31.47 21.71 -6.24
CA ASN A 100 32.30 20.91 -5.34
C ASN A 100 33.40 20.15 -6.10
N ALA A 101 33.13 19.59 -7.28
CA ALA A 101 34.12 18.94 -8.12
C ALA A 101 35.19 19.92 -8.64
N ALA A 102 34.81 21.16 -8.96
CA ALA A 102 35.75 22.23 -9.32
C ALA A 102 36.61 22.68 -8.14
N LYS A 103 36.05 22.72 -6.93
CA LYS A 103 36.76 22.99 -5.67
C LYS A 103 37.69 21.84 -5.24
N VAL A 104 37.36 20.60 -5.65
CA VAL A 104 38.23 19.42 -5.53
C VAL A 104 39.31 19.42 -6.63
N ASN A 105 39.01 19.90 -7.84
CA ASN A 105 39.96 19.98 -8.96
C ASN A 105 41.04 21.06 -8.79
N SER A 106 40.81 22.13 -8.03
CA SER A 106 41.90 23.07 -7.68
C SER A 106 42.89 22.48 -6.67
N VAL A 107 42.57 21.33 -6.05
CA VAL A 107 43.44 20.57 -5.15
C VAL A 107 43.95 19.27 -5.81
N ALA A 108 43.39 18.88 -6.97
CA ALA A 108 43.69 17.61 -7.62
C ALA A 108 44.88 17.63 -8.60
N SER A 109 45.45 18.80 -8.93
CA SER A 109 46.51 18.87 -9.95
C SER A 109 47.93 18.58 -9.43
N THR A 110 48.11 18.24 -8.15
CA THR A 110 49.41 17.80 -7.60
C THR A 110 49.28 16.64 -6.61
N ARG A 111 48.49 15.61 -6.94
CA ARG A 111 48.71 14.28 -6.36
C ARG A 111 48.08 13.16 -7.19
N SER A 112 48.55 13.04 -8.42
CA SER A 112 48.75 11.70 -8.98
C SER A 112 49.65 10.94 -8.01
N GLU A 113 49.25 9.71 -7.65
CA GLU A 113 49.96 8.81 -6.74
C GLU A 113 49.96 9.22 -5.25
N ASN A 114 48.83 9.04 -4.57
CA ASN A 114 48.80 8.48 -3.21
C ASN A 114 47.36 8.12 -2.83
N SER A 115 47.09 6.83 -2.68
CA SER A 115 45.89 6.22 -2.10
C SER A 115 44.54 6.77 -2.57
N LYS A 116 43.80 5.97 -3.34
CA LYS A 116 42.34 5.98 -3.30
C LYS A 116 41.94 5.99 -1.82
N ASN A 117 41.54 7.15 -1.29
CA ASN A 117 40.80 7.23 -0.04
C ASN A 117 39.44 6.60 -0.35
N ARG A 118 39.39 5.26 -0.44
CA ARG A 118 38.16 4.48 -0.38
C ARG A 118 37.44 5.01 0.86
N LEU A 119 36.32 5.70 0.68
CA LEU A 119 35.49 6.17 1.77
C LEU A 119 35.08 4.92 2.57
N SER A 120 35.84 4.59 3.60
CA SER A 120 35.53 3.45 4.45
C SER A 120 34.30 3.81 5.27
N LEU A 121 33.28 2.96 5.26
CA LEU A 121 32.06 3.19 6.03
C LEU A 121 32.33 3.32 7.54
N LYS A 122 33.48 2.81 8.02
CA LYS A 122 34.01 3.04 9.37
C LYS A 122 34.08 4.53 9.77
N ASN A 123 34.28 5.42 8.80
CA ASN A 123 34.37 6.85 9.05
C ASN A 123 33.03 7.58 8.88
N LEU A 124 32.03 6.91 8.29
CA LEU A 124 30.71 7.47 7.96
C LEU A 124 29.62 7.00 8.93
N MET A 125 29.83 5.85 9.56
CA MET A 125 28.86 5.20 10.43
C MET A 125 29.50 4.85 11.76
N GLN A 126 28.70 4.97 12.82
CA GLN A 126 29.05 4.44 14.13
C GLN A 126 28.91 2.91 14.11
N LYS A 127 29.64 2.23 15.01
CA LYS A 127 29.45 0.79 15.21
C LYS A 127 28.02 0.50 15.65
N PHE A 128 27.51 -0.65 15.27
CA PHE A 128 26.19 -1.09 15.67
C PHE A 128 26.12 -1.27 17.19
N ASP A 129 25.09 -0.68 17.80
CA ASP A 129 24.73 -0.87 19.19
C ASP A 129 23.26 -1.29 19.30
N SER A 130 23.06 -2.52 19.78
CA SER A 130 21.74 -3.13 19.97
C SER A 130 20.87 -2.43 21.02
N GLN A 131 21.45 -1.63 21.91
CA GLN A 131 20.71 -0.89 22.93
C GLN A 131 20.10 0.40 22.39
N VAL A 132 20.70 0.96 21.34
CA VAL A 132 20.35 2.28 20.80
C VAL A 132 19.60 2.16 19.48
N SER A 133 19.98 1.19 18.64
CA SER A 133 19.47 1.06 17.28
C SER A 133 18.87 -0.31 17.03
N ASP A 134 17.75 -0.32 16.31
CA ASP A 134 17.17 -1.52 15.75
C ASP A 134 18.07 -2.06 14.61
N ILE A 135 18.31 -3.38 14.57
CA ILE A 135 19.18 -3.97 13.54
C ILE A 135 18.65 -3.73 12.12
N SER A 136 17.34 -3.77 11.90
CA SER A 136 16.78 -3.54 10.56
C SER A 136 16.99 -2.10 10.12
N MET A 137 16.80 -1.16 11.04
CA MET A 137 17.06 0.26 10.81
C MET A 137 18.54 0.53 10.51
N TYR A 138 19.42 -0.13 11.25
CA TYR A 138 20.86 -0.02 11.07
C TYR A 138 21.31 -0.57 9.71
N LEU A 139 20.79 -1.74 9.31
CA LEU A 139 21.06 -2.33 8.00
C LEU A 139 20.51 -1.45 6.87
N ALA A 140 19.31 -0.89 7.00
CA ALA A 140 18.77 0.05 6.01
C ALA A 140 19.65 1.32 5.86
N LEU A 141 20.16 1.85 6.98
CA LEU A 141 21.12 2.95 6.96
C LEU A 141 22.43 2.53 6.27
N PHE A 142 22.96 1.35 6.60
CA PHE A 142 24.16 0.79 6.00
C PHE A 142 24.04 0.69 4.47
N GLU A 143 22.98 0.05 3.97
CA GLU A 143 22.76 -0.14 2.54
C GLU A 143 22.65 1.21 1.81
N ARG A 144 21.98 2.19 2.43
CA ARG A 144 21.89 3.54 1.87
C ARG A 144 23.26 4.22 1.81
N GLN A 145 24.09 4.09 2.85
CA GLN A 145 25.44 4.66 2.88
C GLN A 145 26.38 3.97 1.90
N ALA A 146 26.33 2.64 1.83
CA ALA A 146 27.13 1.86 0.89
C ALA A 146 26.81 2.26 -0.57
N ARG A 147 25.52 2.35 -0.92
CA ARG A 147 25.08 2.85 -2.24
C ARG A 147 25.51 4.30 -2.50
N THR A 148 25.36 5.18 -1.51
CA THR A 148 25.76 6.59 -1.64
C THR A 148 27.27 6.76 -1.82
N ALA A 149 28.07 5.92 -1.17
CA ALA A 149 29.52 5.90 -1.28
C ALA A 149 30.03 5.16 -2.54
N GLY A 150 29.15 4.57 -3.35
CA GLY A 150 29.51 3.83 -4.55
C GLY A 150 30.34 2.56 -4.25
N ILE A 151 30.09 1.92 -3.11
CA ILE A 151 30.78 0.68 -2.71
C ILE A 151 30.13 -0.48 -3.47
N GLU A 152 30.95 -1.27 -4.17
CA GLU A 152 30.51 -2.49 -4.85
C GLU A 152 29.94 -3.51 -3.85
N GLU A 153 28.88 -4.24 -4.23
CA GLU A 153 28.18 -5.18 -3.34
C GLU A 153 29.10 -6.27 -2.76
N THR A 154 30.13 -6.67 -3.51
CA THR A 154 31.20 -7.59 -3.08
C THR A 154 31.96 -7.09 -1.85
N GLU A 155 32.03 -5.76 -1.66
CA GLU A 155 32.70 -5.12 -0.54
C GLU A 155 31.74 -4.80 0.62
N TRP A 156 30.42 -5.08 0.49
CA TRP A 156 29.46 -4.74 1.55
C TRP A 156 29.68 -5.56 2.81
N VAL A 157 29.83 -6.88 2.70
CA VAL A 157 29.99 -7.74 3.88
C VAL A 157 31.27 -7.39 4.68
N PRO A 158 32.46 -7.25 4.08
CA PRO A 158 33.66 -6.84 4.82
C PRO A 158 33.49 -5.48 5.55
N GLN A 159 32.83 -4.51 4.91
CA GLN A 159 32.56 -3.22 5.53
C GLN A 159 31.57 -3.36 6.70
N LEU A 160 30.51 -4.16 6.53
CA LEU A 160 29.50 -4.42 7.57
C LEU A 160 30.14 -5.10 8.78
N ILE A 161 30.89 -6.19 8.59
CA ILE A 161 31.58 -6.92 9.67
C ILE A 161 32.41 -5.96 10.52
N SER A 162 33.07 -5.00 9.86
CA SER A 162 33.94 -4.04 10.53
C SER A 162 33.22 -3.01 11.41
N LEU A 163 31.90 -2.86 11.21
CA LEU A 163 31.01 -2.00 11.96
C LEU A 163 30.19 -2.76 13.03
N LEU A 164 30.21 -4.09 13.02
CA LEU A 164 29.49 -4.90 13.98
C LEU A 164 30.34 -5.19 15.24
N PRO A 165 29.69 -5.33 16.41
CA PRO A 165 30.28 -5.99 17.57
C PRO A 165 30.80 -7.39 17.24
N LEU A 166 31.84 -7.83 17.96
CA LEU A 166 32.54 -9.08 17.69
C LEU A 166 31.62 -10.31 17.75
N ASP A 167 30.69 -10.34 18.71
CA ASP A 167 29.75 -11.43 18.89
C ASP A 167 28.80 -11.59 17.70
N LEU A 168 28.41 -10.50 17.04
CA LEU A 168 27.60 -10.56 15.80
C LEU A 168 28.44 -10.95 14.59
N ALA A 169 29.67 -10.43 14.48
CA ALA A 169 30.60 -10.82 13.43
C ALA A 169 30.92 -12.33 13.48
N GLN A 170 31.02 -12.91 14.68
CA GLN A 170 31.24 -14.34 14.88
C GLN A 170 30.08 -15.22 14.41
N ILE A 171 28.86 -14.69 14.29
CA ILE A 171 27.73 -15.44 13.73
C ILE A 171 27.92 -15.59 12.22
N ILE A 172 28.37 -14.53 11.56
CA ILE A 172 28.61 -14.51 10.11
C ILE A 172 29.71 -15.51 9.73
N ILE A 173 30.79 -15.59 10.52
CA ILE A 173 31.93 -16.49 10.27
C ILE A 173 31.55 -17.98 10.40
N LYS A 174 30.44 -18.31 11.07
CA LYS A 174 29.97 -19.70 11.19
C LYS A 174 29.23 -20.20 9.95
N GLU A 175 28.86 -19.31 9.03
CA GLU A 175 28.26 -19.67 7.75
C GLU A 175 29.31 -20.24 6.77
N GLN A 176 28.85 -20.95 5.75
CA GLN A 176 29.72 -21.41 4.66
C GLN A 176 30.34 -20.21 3.93
N GLU A 177 31.54 -20.37 3.38
CA GLU A 177 32.30 -19.25 2.81
C GLU A 177 31.58 -18.56 1.64
N GLU A 178 30.87 -19.33 0.80
CA GLU A 178 30.05 -18.78 -0.30
C GLU A 178 28.90 -17.92 0.24
N LYS A 179 28.26 -18.36 1.33
CA LYS A 179 27.15 -17.67 1.99
C LYS A 179 27.59 -16.47 2.81
N MET A 180 28.84 -16.46 3.25
CA MET A 180 29.45 -15.34 3.97
C MET A 180 29.71 -14.15 3.03
N GLN A 181 29.97 -14.40 1.75
CA GLN A 181 30.19 -13.32 0.77
C GLN A 181 28.88 -12.70 0.26
N ASP A 182 27.77 -13.43 0.35
CA ASP A 182 26.44 -12.93 -0.01
C ASP A 182 25.84 -12.03 1.09
N TYR A 183 25.70 -10.74 0.77
CA TYR A 183 25.09 -9.77 1.67
C TYR A 183 23.65 -10.12 2.05
N LEU A 184 22.86 -10.70 1.14
CA LEU A 184 21.46 -11.03 1.43
C LEU A 184 21.37 -12.13 2.48
N ASN A 185 22.19 -13.17 2.35
CA ASN A 185 22.30 -14.22 3.36
C ASN A 185 22.79 -13.65 4.71
N VAL A 186 23.83 -12.81 4.71
CA VAL A 186 24.34 -12.17 5.95
C VAL A 186 23.26 -11.30 6.61
N LYS A 187 22.50 -10.55 5.83
CA LYS A 187 21.36 -9.75 6.30
C LYS A 187 20.31 -10.64 6.95
N GLU A 188 19.94 -11.76 6.33
CA GLU A 188 18.97 -12.71 6.88
C GLU A 188 19.45 -13.31 8.22
N VAL A 189 20.70 -13.78 8.29
CA VAL A 189 21.32 -14.32 9.51
C VAL A 189 21.31 -13.30 10.65
N LEU A 190 21.65 -12.05 10.36
CA LEU A 190 21.58 -10.98 11.34
C LEU A 190 20.14 -10.70 11.78
N LEU A 191 19.19 -10.62 10.86
CA LEU A 191 17.79 -10.40 11.21
C LEU A 191 17.23 -11.55 12.07
N ASP A 192 17.55 -12.81 11.75
CA ASP A 192 17.07 -13.96 12.51
C ASP A 192 17.67 -14.00 13.92
N ARG A 193 18.94 -13.60 14.09
CA ARG A 193 19.57 -13.42 15.42
C ARG A 193 18.77 -12.46 16.32
N PHE A 194 18.20 -11.41 15.74
CA PHE A 194 17.34 -10.45 16.45
C PHE A 194 15.85 -10.80 16.39
N LYS A 195 15.49 -12.00 15.91
CA LYS A 195 14.10 -12.47 15.76
C LYS A 195 13.24 -11.54 14.90
N MET A 196 13.85 -10.88 13.92
CA MET A 196 13.19 -9.97 12.97
C MET A 196 12.56 -10.77 11.82
N LYS A 197 11.53 -11.54 12.17
CA LYS A 197 10.69 -12.31 11.23
C LYS A 197 9.59 -11.41 10.63
N PRO A 198 8.91 -11.84 9.55
CA PRO A 198 7.85 -11.04 8.93
C PRO A 198 6.76 -10.60 9.92
N GLU A 199 6.35 -11.49 10.83
CA GLU A 199 5.37 -11.14 11.88
C GLU A 199 5.92 -10.10 12.87
N THR A 200 7.22 -10.13 13.19
CA THR A 200 7.86 -9.11 14.04
C THR A 200 7.83 -7.74 13.36
N PHE A 201 8.14 -7.70 12.06
CA PHE A 201 8.04 -6.47 11.26
C PHE A 201 6.61 -5.94 11.21
N ARG A 202 5.62 -6.79 10.96
CA ARG A 202 4.19 -6.43 11.00
C ARG A 202 3.77 -5.82 12.33
N LEU A 203 4.18 -6.45 13.44
CA LEU A 203 3.86 -5.98 14.78
C LEU A 203 4.50 -4.62 15.05
N LYS A 204 5.77 -4.43 14.65
CA LYS A 204 6.43 -3.11 14.72
C LYS A 204 5.69 -2.10 13.87
N PHE A 205 5.42 -2.38 12.60
CA PHE A 205 4.67 -1.48 11.73
C PHE A 205 3.31 -1.05 12.34
N THR A 206 2.59 -1.97 12.96
CA THR A 206 1.24 -1.69 13.50
C THR A 206 1.27 -0.99 14.87
N ARG A 207 2.20 -1.37 15.73
CA ARG A 207 2.21 -0.94 17.15
C ARG A 207 3.19 0.19 17.43
N HIS A 208 4.15 0.42 16.53
CA HIS A 208 5.19 1.44 16.74
C HIS A 208 4.56 2.83 16.80
N GLN A 209 4.99 3.60 17.79
CA GLN A 209 4.47 4.92 18.08
C GLN A 209 5.60 5.95 17.99
N LYS A 210 5.23 7.20 17.73
CA LYS A 210 6.18 8.30 17.74
C LYS A 210 6.81 8.42 19.12
N LYS A 211 8.15 8.44 19.19
CA LYS A 211 8.87 8.76 20.43
C LYS A 211 8.63 10.20 20.84
N THR A 212 8.64 10.46 22.14
CA THR A 212 8.61 11.82 22.69
C THR A 212 9.81 12.61 22.17
N GLY A 213 9.56 13.78 21.58
CA GLY A 213 10.62 14.64 21.00
C GLY A 213 11.06 14.28 19.57
N ALA A 214 10.68 13.11 19.04
CA ALA A 214 11.01 12.73 17.66
C ALA A 214 10.14 13.46 16.62
N LEU A 215 10.67 13.64 15.41
CA LEU A 215 9.93 14.22 14.30
C LEU A 215 8.98 13.20 13.66
N TRP A 216 7.85 13.67 13.11
CA TRP A 216 6.94 12.80 12.35
C TRP A 216 7.61 12.17 11.11
N ARG A 217 8.58 12.87 10.50
CA ARG A 217 9.35 12.34 9.37
C ARG A 217 10.20 11.12 9.76
N GLU A 218 10.70 11.09 10.99
CA GLU A 218 11.43 9.92 11.51
C GLU A 218 10.50 8.72 11.65
N LEU A 219 9.30 8.93 12.21
CA LEU A 219 8.30 7.86 12.30
C LEU A 219 7.93 7.31 10.92
N VAL A 220 7.75 8.17 9.91
CA VAL A 220 7.47 7.72 8.53
C VAL A 220 8.62 6.84 8.00
N PHE A 221 9.86 7.20 8.28
CA PHE A 221 11.03 6.40 7.89
C PHE A 221 11.06 5.05 8.63
N GLU A 222 10.80 5.05 9.94
CA GLU A 222 10.71 3.84 10.76
C GLU A 222 9.61 2.90 10.25
N LEU A 223 8.41 3.42 9.99
CA LEU A 223 7.28 2.66 9.48
C LEU A 223 7.54 2.10 8.07
N ARG A 224 8.18 2.87 7.17
CA ARG A 224 8.56 2.37 5.83
C ARG A 224 9.51 1.19 5.94
N ASN A 225 10.56 1.31 6.74
CA ASN A 225 11.50 0.21 6.98
C ASN A 225 10.79 -1.06 7.52
N TYR A 226 9.85 -0.89 8.45
CA TYR A 226 9.10 -2.04 8.97
C TYR A 226 8.13 -2.64 7.96
N LEU A 227 7.51 -1.81 7.11
CA LEU A 227 6.67 -2.28 6.02
C LEU A 227 7.51 -3.04 5.00
N ASP A 228 8.63 -2.48 4.54
CA ASP A 228 9.52 -3.10 3.56
C ASP A 228 10.01 -4.47 4.07
N GLY A 229 10.46 -4.55 5.32
CA GLY A 229 10.86 -5.83 5.92
C GLY A 229 9.72 -6.84 6.07
N TRP A 230 8.48 -6.39 6.26
CA TRP A 230 7.31 -7.26 6.28
C TRP A 230 6.98 -7.80 4.89
N LEU A 231 7.02 -6.94 3.87
CA LEU A 231 6.74 -7.30 2.48
C LEU A 231 7.81 -8.23 1.90
N ASP A 232 9.09 -7.89 2.11
CA ASP A 232 10.22 -8.71 1.65
C ASP A 232 10.18 -10.11 2.24
N GLY A 233 9.92 -10.22 3.55
CA GLY A 233 9.88 -11.51 4.24
C GLY A 233 8.65 -12.37 3.92
N LEU A 234 7.64 -11.82 3.24
CA LEU A 234 6.49 -12.57 2.69
C LEU A 234 6.52 -12.64 1.16
N GLU A 235 7.63 -12.19 0.54
CA GLU A 235 7.81 -12.14 -0.91
C GLU A 235 6.67 -11.40 -1.66
N VAL A 236 6.11 -10.36 -1.03
CA VAL A 236 5.06 -9.53 -1.65
C VAL A 236 5.72 -8.54 -2.60
N ARG A 237 5.69 -8.84 -3.90
CA ARG A 237 6.38 -8.06 -4.95
C ARG A 237 5.46 -7.17 -5.80
N ASP A 238 4.17 -7.41 -5.80
CA ASP A 238 3.20 -6.70 -6.64
C ASP A 238 2.03 -6.11 -5.85
N PHE A 239 1.29 -5.22 -6.53
CA PHE A 239 0.16 -4.51 -5.92
C PHE A 239 -1.01 -5.42 -5.57
N GLU A 240 -1.21 -6.53 -6.30
CA GLU A 240 -2.30 -7.47 -6.01
C GLU A 240 -2.03 -8.21 -4.70
N ASN A 241 -0.82 -8.73 -4.55
CA ASN A 241 -0.36 -9.40 -3.34
C ASN A 241 -0.33 -8.44 -2.14
N LEU A 242 -0.05 -7.16 -2.36
CA LEU A 242 -0.19 -6.14 -1.31
C LEU A 242 -1.65 -5.98 -0.87
N LYS A 243 -2.60 -5.86 -1.80
CA LYS A 243 -4.04 -5.79 -1.47
C LYS A 243 -4.48 -7.03 -0.70
N ASN A 244 -4.10 -8.22 -1.17
CA ASN A 244 -4.37 -9.49 -0.51
C ASN A 244 -3.81 -9.52 0.92
N LEU A 245 -2.55 -9.10 1.11
CA LEU A 245 -1.94 -8.99 2.43
C LEU A 245 -2.72 -8.06 3.35
N MET A 246 -3.13 -6.89 2.86
CA MET A 246 -3.89 -5.91 3.67
C MET A 246 -5.24 -6.48 4.11
N ILE A 247 -5.97 -7.16 3.22
CA ILE A 247 -7.25 -7.79 3.52
C ILE A 247 -7.04 -8.95 4.51
N SER A 248 -6.06 -9.81 4.26
CA SER A 248 -5.70 -10.91 5.14
C SER A 248 -5.32 -10.44 6.55
N ASP A 249 -4.52 -9.39 6.68
CA ASP A 249 -4.18 -8.83 7.99
C ASP A 249 -5.42 -8.28 8.72
N GLN A 250 -6.36 -7.68 7.98
CA GLN A 250 -7.63 -7.24 8.56
C GLN A 250 -8.49 -8.41 9.05
N ILE A 251 -8.58 -9.50 8.30
CA ILE A 251 -9.29 -10.71 8.74
C ILE A 251 -8.62 -11.26 10.00
N LYS A 252 -7.29 -11.42 9.99
CA LYS A 252 -6.52 -11.95 11.13
C LYS A 252 -6.75 -11.20 12.44
N ARG A 253 -7.02 -9.89 12.39
CA ARG A 253 -7.32 -9.06 13.57
C ARG A 253 -8.70 -9.33 14.19
N ARG A 254 -9.62 -9.90 13.41
CA ARG A 254 -11.01 -10.19 13.83
C ARG A 254 -11.21 -11.63 14.30
N VAL A 255 -10.25 -12.50 14.02
CA VAL A 255 -10.30 -13.93 14.35
C VAL A 255 -9.98 -14.14 15.83
N ALA A 256 -10.73 -15.02 16.48
CA ALA A 256 -10.51 -15.39 17.88
C ALA A 256 -9.12 -16.04 18.08
N GLY A 257 -8.49 -15.76 19.23
CA GLY A 257 -7.13 -16.22 19.54
C GLY A 257 -6.93 -17.73 19.39
N GLU A 258 -7.95 -18.52 19.72
CA GLU A 258 -7.92 -19.98 19.64
C GLU A 258 -7.75 -20.51 18.21
N VAL A 259 -8.33 -19.83 17.21
CA VAL A 259 -8.15 -20.20 15.80
C VAL A 259 -6.72 -19.85 15.36
N LYS A 260 -6.21 -18.69 15.78
CA LYS A 260 -4.83 -18.29 15.52
C LYS A 260 -3.83 -19.29 16.13
N GLU A 261 -4.10 -19.78 17.34
CA GLU A 261 -3.27 -20.77 18.02
C GLU A 261 -3.19 -22.10 17.25
N HIS A 262 -4.26 -22.49 16.57
CA HIS A 262 -4.26 -23.70 15.75
C HIS A 262 -3.31 -23.60 14.54
N PHE A 263 -3.13 -22.40 13.99
CA PHE A 263 -2.38 -22.16 12.76
C PHE A 263 -1.04 -21.43 12.99
N LEU A 264 -0.46 -21.44 14.20
CA LEU A 264 0.68 -20.58 14.57
C LEU A 264 1.84 -20.56 13.57
N ASP A 265 2.23 -21.73 13.05
CA ASP A 265 3.40 -21.88 12.16
C ASP A 265 3.17 -21.32 10.74
N GLU A 266 1.92 -21.27 10.31
CA GLU A 266 1.54 -20.79 8.97
C GLU A 266 0.79 -19.46 9.00
N TRP A 267 0.30 -19.02 10.16
CA TRP A 267 -0.54 -17.83 10.31
C TRP A 267 0.08 -16.58 9.68
N GLY A 268 1.39 -16.39 9.86
CA GLY A 268 2.13 -15.27 9.26
C GLY A 268 2.24 -15.36 7.74
N LYS A 269 2.24 -16.57 7.18
CA LYS A 269 2.47 -16.87 5.75
C LYS A 269 1.20 -16.82 4.90
N LEU A 270 0.02 -16.83 5.53
CA LEU A 270 -1.27 -16.74 4.83
C LEU A 270 -1.50 -15.31 4.31
N VAL A 271 -1.08 -15.05 3.06
CA VAL A 271 -1.23 -13.75 2.39
C VAL A 271 -2.55 -13.67 1.61
N ASP A 272 -2.99 -14.78 1.01
CA ASP A 272 -4.24 -14.82 0.24
C ASP A 272 -5.48 -14.83 1.17
N PRO A 273 -6.41 -13.88 1.00
CA PRO A 273 -7.55 -13.72 1.89
C PRO A 273 -8.58 -14.85 1.74
N LEU A 274 -8.74 -15.43 0.55
CA LEU A 274 -9.70 -16.52 0.31
C LEU A 274 -9.17 -17.83 0.89
N VAL A 275 -7.87 -18.09 0.73
CA VAL A 275 -7.21 -19.26 1.35
C VAL A 275 -7.28 -19.15 2.89
N LEU A 276 -7.00 -17.96 3.44
CA LEU A 276 -7.11 -17.70 4.87
C LEU A 276 -8.55 -17.94 5.37
N ALA A 277 -9.55 -17.37 4.70
CA ALA A 277 -10.95 -17.52 5.07
C ALA A 277 -11.39 -18.99 5.04
N GLY A 278 -11.05 -19.72 3.97
CA GLY A 278 -11.38 -21.15 3.84
C GLY A 278 -10.83 -22.00 4.99
N LYS A 279 -9.59 -21.73 5.43
CA LYS A 279 -8.98 -22.42 6.58
C LYS A 279 -9.70 -22.10 7.90
N ILE A 280 -10.11 -20.85 8.10
CA ILE A 280 -10.86 -20.43 9.29
C ILE A 280 -12.22 -21.12 9.32
N ASP A 281 -12.95 -21.08 8.21
CA ASP A 281 -14.29 -21.68 8.07
C ASP A 281 -14.26 -23.19 8.31
N GLU A 282 -13.24 -23.89 7.77
CA GLU A 282 -13.05 -25.33 7.98
C GLU A 282 -12.86 -25.65 9.48
N TYR A 283 -11.99 -24.91 10.15
CA TYR A 283 -11.75 -25.07 11.59
C TYR A 283 -13.03 -24.84 12.40
N GLU A 284 -13.77 -23.76 12.10
CA GLU A 284 -15.01 -23.40 12.79
C GLU A 284 -16.13 -24.42 12.56
N SER A 285 -16.23 -24.96 11.34
CA SER A 285 -17.19 -26.02 11.00
C SER A 285 -16.93 -27.31 11.80
N VAL A 286 -15.68 -27.77 11.83
CA VAL A 286 -15.27 -28.96 12.61
C VAL A 286 -15.52 -28.74 14.09
N ARG A 287 -15.19 -27.55 14.61
CA ARG A 287 -15.39 -27.21 16.02
C ARG A 287 -16.87 -27.14 16.39
N SER A 288 -17.69 -26.51 15.55
CA SER A 288 -19.13 -26.39 15.76
C SER A 288 -19.79 -27.77 15.76
N SER A 289 -19.38 -28.66 14.87
CA SER A 289 -19.83 -30.06 14.81
C SER A 289 -19.48 -30.84 16.09
N ARG A 290 -18.28 -30.65 16.66
CA ARG A 290 -17.91 -31.26 17.95
C ARG A 290 -18.73 -30.72 19.12
N LYS A 291 -19.00 -29.41 19.15
CA LYS A 291 -19.86 -28.80 20.18
C LYS A 291 -21.28 -29.39 20.14
N LEU A 292 -21.86 -29.52 18.94
CA LEU A 292 -23.16 -30.17 18.74
C LEU A 292 -23.15 -31.64 19.17
N HIS A 293 -22.11 -32.41 18.83
CA HIS A 293 -21.99 -33.81 19.24
C HIS A 293 -21.85 -33.98 20.76
N ASN A 294 -21.07 -33.12 21.43
CA ASN A 294 -20.90 -33.17 22.88
C ASN A 294 -22.17 -32.77 23.65
N VAL A 295 -23.01 -31.90 23.09
CA VAL A 295 -24.33 -31.57 23.66
C VAL A 295 -25.33 -32.72 23.48
N ARG A 296 -25.15 -33.58 22.48
CA ARG A 296 -26.09 -34.67 22.13
C ARG A 296 -25.81 -35.99 22.86
N MET A 297 -24.74 -36.10 23.63
CA MET A 297 -24.49 -37.26 24.48
C MET A 297 -25.44 -37.20 25.70
N PRO A 298 -26.40 -38.13 25.85
CA PRO A 298 -27.24 -38.16 27.03
C PRO A 298 -26.38 -38.48 28.25
N GLU A 299 -26.48 -37.68 29.30
CA GLU A 299 -25.88 -37.95 30.60
C GLU A 299 -26.17 -39.41 30.99
N ARG A 300 -25.11 -40.22 31.10
CA ARG A 300 -25.25 -41.57 31.67
C ARG A 300 -25.69 -41.40 33.12
N LYS A 301 -26.95 -41.74 33.40
CA LYS A 301 -27.51 -41.74 34.76
C LYS A 301 -26.58 -42.49 35.72
N PRO A 302 -26.19 -41.90 36.86
CA PRO A 302 -25.45 -42.61 37.90
C PRO A 302 -26.31 -43.75 38.45
N TRP A 303 -25.70 -44.91 38.65
CA TRP A 303 -26.35 -46.11 39.17
C TRP A 303 -26.84 -45.81 40.60
N GLU A 304 -28.15 -45.84 40.81
CA GLU A 304 -28.74 -45.63 42.14
C GLU A 304 -28.21 -46.68 43.12
N LYS A 305 -27.38 -46.25 44.06
CA LYS A 305 -27.00 -47.08 45.21
C LYS A 305 -28.22 -47.27 46.09
N VAL A 306 -28.80 -48.46 46.06
CA VAL A 306 -29.81 -48.94 47.01
C VAL A 306 -29.26 -48.75 48.43
N LYS A 307 -29.85 -47.83 49.21
CA LYS A 307 -29.54 -47.64 50.63
C LYS A 307 -30.16 -48.77 51.46
N LEU A 308 -29.32 -49.59 52.08
CA LEU A 308 -29.73 -50.46 53.19
C LEU A 308 -29.84 -49.63 54.48
N PRO A 309 -30.88 -49.79 55.32
CA PRO A 309 -31.02 -49.04 56.56
C PRO A 309 -30.12 -49.62 57.67
N SER A 310 -29.40 -48.73 58.37
CA SER A 310 -28.56 -49.06 59.53
C SER A 310 -29.39 -49.08 60.83
N PRO A 311 -29.07 -49.95 61.82
CA PRO A 311 -29.95 -50.19 62.98
C PRO A 311 -29.81 -49.08 64.03
N ARG A 312 -30.97 -48.59 64.51
CA ARG A 312 -31.06 -47.67 65.65
C ARG A 312 -30.61 -48.36 66.93
N LYS A 313 -29.56 -47.84 67.59
CA LYS A 313 -29.39 -48.00 69.04
C LYS A 313 -30.18 -46.89 69.75
N LYS A 314 -31.16 -47.26 70.56
CA LYS A 314 -31.68 -46.44 71.66
C LYS A 314 -31.17 -47.04 72.97
N ASN A 315 -30.88 -46.14 73.90
CA ASN A 315 -30.40 -46.35 75.27
C ASN A 315 -31.08 -47.50 76.00
#